data_AF-A0A2I3RJH6-F1
#
_entry.id   AF-A0A2I3RJH6-F1
#
_cell.length_a   1.000
_cell.length_b   1.000
_cell.length_c   1.000
_cell.angle_alpha   90.00
_cell.angle_beta   90.00
_cell.angle_gamma   90.00
#
_symmetry.space_group_name_H-M   'P 1'
#
loop_
_entity.id
_entity.type
_entity.pdbx_description
1 polymer ?
#
loop_
_entity_poly.entity_id
_entity_poly.type
_entity_poly.pdbx_seq_one_letter_code
_entity_poly.pdbx_strand_id
1 'polypeptide(L)'
;MSAHLQWMVVRNCSSFLIKRKNTEPNNLKARNSFTVGVEPAADSRGVVVMKRRSSQRKPATSYVRTTINKNAHATLSSIRHTILKNKYALTCAWAAIRRASALHSRKPVMVNRKRTRPTKSS
;
A
#
# COMPACT_ATOMS: atom_id res chain seq x y z
N MET A 1 -10.87 10.93 -20.61
CA MET A 1 -11.88 11.04 -19.53
C MET A 1 -11.21 11.75 -18.36
N SER A 2 -11.81 12.82 -17.85
CA SER A 2 -11.24 13.65 -16.78
C SER A 2 -11.36 12.97 -15.42
N ALA A 3 -10.38 13.17 -14.55
CA ALA A 3 -10.40 12.68 -13.17
C ALA A 3 -11.58 13.26 -12.37
N HIS A 4 -11.92 14.53 -12.59
CA HIS A 4 -13.02 15.18 -11.88
C HIS A 4 -14.39 14.57 -12.23
N LEU A 5 -14.60 14.27 -13.51
CA LEU A 5 -15.84 13.63 -13.98
C LEU A 5 -15.97 12.21 -13.42
N GLN A 6 -14.89 11.43 -13.45
CA GLN A 6 -14.88 10.10 -12.83
C GLN A 6 -15.18 10.18 -11.33
N TRP A 7 -14.71 11.23 -10.64
CA TRP A 7 -15.03 11.42 -9.23
C TRP A 7 -16.52 11.61 -8.98
N MET A 8 -17.17 12.48 -9.75
CA MET A 8 -18.58 12.79 -9.56
C MET A 8 -19.44 11.55 -9.70
N VAL A 9 -19.06 10.64 -10.61
CA VAL A 9 -19.72 9.34 -10.76
C VAL A 9 -19.43 8.44 -9.56
N VAL A 10 -18.16 8.21 -9.20
CA VAL A 10 -17.77 7.13 -8.28
C VAL A 10 -17.93 7.50 -6.79
N ARG A 11 -17.93 8.80 -6.43
CA ARG A 11 -17.82 9.29 -5.04
C ARG A 11 -18.88 8.75 -4.07
N ASN A 12 -20.07 8.39 -4.56
CA ASN A 12 -21.21 7.96 -3.74
C ASN A 12 -21.75 6.56 -4.06
N CYS A 13 -21.29 5.91 -5.14
CA CYS A 13 -21.80 4.60 -5.58
C CYS A 13 -20.72 3.57 -5.91
N SER A 14 -19.46 3.80 -5.50
CA SER A 14 -18.39 2.81 -5.64
C SER A 14 -18.67 1.56 -4.81
N SER A 15 -18.43 0.38 -5.38
CA SER A 15 -18.50 -0.90 -4.65
C SER A 15 -17.44 -1.02 -3.55
N PHE A 16 -16.35 -0.26 -3.64
CA PHE A 16 -15.30 -0.21 -2.63
C PHE A 16 -15.60 0.75 -1.47
N LEU A 17 -16.73 1.47 -1.54
CA LEU A 17 -17.13 2.41 -0.51
C LEU A 17 -17.88 1.68 0.61
N ILE A 18 -17.26 1.64 1.78
CA ILE A 18 -17.93 1.35 3.04
C ILE A 18 -18.23 2.71 3.67
N LYS A 19 -19.39 2.91 4.31
CA LYS A 19 -19.88 4.21 4.84
C LYS A 19 -18.87 5.05 5.66
N ARG A 20 -17.72 4.48 6.06
CA ARG A 20 -16.63 5.15 6.79
C ARG A 20 -15.22 4.97 6.18
N LYS A 21 -15.03 4.08 5.19
CA LYS A 21 -13.71 3.71 4.64
C LYS A 21 -13.81 3.35 3.16
N ASN A 22 -12.77 3.62 2.39
CA ASN A 22 -12.67 3.15 1.01
C ASN A 22 -11.63 2.01 0.95
N THR A 23 -12.03 0.86 0.40
CA THR A 23 -11.21 -0.35 0.27
C THR A 23 -10.56 -0.50 -1.10
N GLU A 24 -10.57 0.55 -1.93
CA GLU A 24 -9.91 0.55 -3.24
C GLU A 24 -8.43 0.14 -3.13
N PRO A 25 -7.98 -0.76 -4.01
CA PRO A 25 -6.55 -1.06 -4.13
C PRO A 25 -5.81 0.24 -4.51
N ASN A 26 -4.57 0.38 -4.04
CA ASN A 26 -3.75 1.58 -4.23
C ASN A 26 -4.20 2.85 -3.47
N ASN A 27 -4.99 2.73 -2.40
CA ASN A 27 -5.34 3.85 -1.54
C ASN A 27 -4.47 3.95 -0.27
N LEU A 28 -3.58 4.96 -0.18
CA LEU A 28 -2.60 5.07 0.92
C LEU A 28 -3.25 5.26 2.30
N LYS A 29 -4.33 6.03 2.38
CA LYS A 29 -4.96 6.40 3.66
C LYS A 29 -6.27 5.65 3.92
N ALA A 30 -6.72 4.82 2.97
CA ALA A 30 -8.05 4.17 3.00
C ALA A 30 -9.21 5.17 3.20
N ARG A 31 -9.03 6.40 2.75
CA ARG A 31 -10.04 7.48 2.76
C ARG A 31 -10.60 7.65 1.37
N ASN A 32 -11.82 8.16 1.25
CA ASN A 32 -12.43 8.43 -0.05
C ASN A 32 -11.73 9.62 -0.74
N SER A 33 -10.60 9.36 -1.40
CA SER A 33 -9.72 10.37 -2.01
C SER A 33 -8.88 9.77 -3.15
N PHE A 34 -8.60 10.56 -4.19
CA PHE A 34 -7.68 10.21 -5.27
C PHE A 34 -6.26 9.96 -4.76
N THR A 35 -5.71 8.76 -4.92
CA THR A 35 -4.37 8.46 -4.41
C THR A 35 -3.57 7.46 -5.26
N VAL A 36 -2.24 7.49 -5.06
CA VAL A 36 -1.22 6.57 -5.59
C VAL A 36 -1.03 5.40 -4.62
N GLY A 37 -0.77 4.18 -5.08
CA GLY A 37 -0.71 3.01 -4.20
C GLY A 37 0.66 2.66 -3.64
N VAL A 38 0.66 2.15 -2.40
CA VAL A 38 1.75 1.33 -1.84
C VAL A 38 1.09 0.09 -1.27
N GLU A 39 1.44 -1.07 -1.81
CA GLU A 39 0.88 -2.36 -1.40
C GLU A 39 1.93 -3.17 -0.62
N PRO A 40 1.49 -3.99 0.35
CA PRO A 40 2.38 -5.00 0.94
C PRO A 40 2.76 -6.06 -0.10
N ALA A 41 4.01 -6.53 -0.09
CA ALA A 41 4.36 -7.78 -0.78
C ALA A 41 3.75 -8.96 -0.01
N ALA A 42 3.59 -10.09 -0.71
CA ALA A 42 3.34 -11.39 -0.08
C ALA A 42 4.34 -11.68 1.06
N ASP A 43 5.60 -11.23 0.91
CA ASP A 43 6.69 -11.57 1.83
C ASP A 43 6.92 -10.54 2.95
N SER A 44 5.94 -9.72 3.32
CA SER A 44 6.05 -8.67 4.36
C SER A 44 7.08 -7.56 4.10
N ARG A 45 7.61 -7.49 2.87
CA ARG A 45 8.57 -6.46 2.42
C ARG A 45 7.86 -5.46 1.49
N GLY A 46 8.21 -4.18 1.53
CA GLY A 46 7.42 -3.12 0.87
C GLY A 46 7.42 -3.21 -0.66
N VAL A 47 6.24 -3.19 -1.29
CA VAL A 47 6.08 -3.05 -2.75
C VAL A 47 5.61 -1.64 -3.07
N VAL A 48 6.30 -1.00 -4.01
CA VAL A 48 5.83 0.26 -4.58
C VAL A 48 5.07 -0.05 -5.85
N VAL A 49 3.83 0.42 -5.93
CA VAL A 49 2.99 0.26 -7.12
C VAL A 49 2.89 1.61 -7.80
N MET A 50 3.47 1.72 -8.98
CA MET A 50 3.43 2.94 -9.79
C MET A 50 2.52 2.74 -10.99
N LYS A 51 1.68 3.72 -11.26
CA LYS A 51 0.84 3.75 -12.46
C LYS A 51 1.65 4.31 -13.62
N ARG A 52 1.62 3.64 -14.78
CA ARG A 52 2.20 4.17 -16.02
C ARG A 52 1.35 5.33 -16.54
N ARG A 53 2.01 6.33 -17.11
CA ARG A 53 1.33 7.42 -17.82
C ARG A 53 0.70 6.93 -19.12
N SER A 54 1.43 6.09 -19.86
CA SER A 54 0.93 5.37 -21.02
C SER A 54 0.01 4.22 -20.58
N SER A 55 -0.89 3.78 -21.45
CA SER A 55 -1.74 2.60 -21.22
C SER A 55 -2.83 2.75 -20.14
N GLN A 56 -3.37 3.97 -19.94
CA GLN A 56 -4.46 4.20 -18.98
C GLN A 56 -5.70 3.32 -19.21
N ARG A 57 -5.98 2.93 -20.47
CA ARG A 57 -7.12 2.10 -20.87
C ARG A 57 -6.79 0.61 -20.94
N LYS A 58 -5.56 0.20 -20.57
CA LYS A 58 -5.10 -1.19 -20.60
C LYS A 58 -4.81 -1.65 -19.17
N PRO A 59 -5.81 -2.15 -18.42
CA PRO A 59 -5.67 -2.42 -16.99
C PRO A 59 -4.57 -3.46 -16.69
N ALA A 60 -4.35 -4.42 -17.60
CA ALA A 60 -3.30 -5.42 -17.46
C ALA A 60 -1.86 -4.85 -17.44
N THR A 61 -1.62 -3.74 -18.16
CA THR A 61 -0.28 -3.16 -18.33
C THR A 61 -0.14 -1.76 -17.73
N SER A 62 -1.19 -1.24 -17.09
CA SER A 62 -1.23 0.12 -16.55
C SER A 62 -0.43 0.30 -15.26
N TYR A 63 -0.09 -0.79 -14.57
CA TYR A 63 0.64 -0.77 -13.31
C TYR A 63 2.01 -1.42 -13.44
N VAL A 64 3.01 -0.83 -12.78
CA VAL A 64 4.34 -1.42 -12.57
C VAL A 64 4.52 -1.61 -11.08
N ARG A 65 4.86 -2.84 -10.68
CA ARG A 65 5.18 -3.19 -9.30
C ARG A 65 6.69 -3.32 -9.17
N THR A 66 7.26 -2.62 -8.20
CA THR A 66 8.67 -2.78 -7.83
C THR A 66 8.76 -3.28 -6.40
N THR A 67 9.30 -4.47 -6.24
CA THR A 67 9.55 -5.10 -4.94
C THR A 67 10.87 -4.58 -4.38
N ILE A 68 10.86 -3.95 -3.21
CA ILE A 68 12.09 -3.45 -2.58
C ILE A 68 12.42 -4.35 -1.39
N ASN A 69 13.36 -5.26 -1.61
CA ASN A 69 13.87 -6.15 -0.58
C ASN A 69 15.15 -5.57 0.04
N LYS A 70 14.99 -4.60 0.94
CA LYS A 70 16.09 -3.95 1.68
C LYS A 70 15.72 -3.83 3.16
N ASN A 71 16.66 -3.34 3.98
CA ASN A 71 16.38 -2.95 5.37
C ASN A 71 15.38 -1.77 5.42
N ALA A 72 14.70 -1.59 6.56
CA ALA A 72 13.63 -0.61 6.70
C ALA A 72 14.06 0.84 6.36
N HIS A 73 15.28 1.23 6.71
CA HIS A 73 15.77 2.57 6.41
C HIS A 73 16.02 2.78 4.91
N ALA A 74 16.64 1.81 4.23
CA ALA A 74 16.88 1.90 2.80
C ALA A 74 15.60 1.74 1.98
N THR A 75 14.59 0.99 2.44
CA THR A 75 13.29 0.91 1.77
C THR A 75 12.58 2.26 1.80
N LEU A 76 12.44 2.88 2.98
CA LEU A 76 11.82 4.20 3.12
C LEU A 76 12.55 5.27 2.31
N SER A 77 13.89 5.25 2.33
CA SER A 77 14.72 6.16 1.54
C SER A 77 14.53 5.93 0.04
N SER A 78 14.51 4.68 -0.42
CA SER A 78 14.27 4.34 -1.84
C SER A 78 12.91 4.86 -2.28
N ILE A 79 11.84 4.59 -1.51
CA ILE A 79 10.47 5.08 -1.79
C ILE A 79 10.43 6.60 -1.88
N ARG A 80 11.07 7.30 -0.93
CA ARG A 80 11.15 8.76 -0.92
C ARG A 80 11.81 9.28 -2.20
N HIS A 81 12.96 8.71 -2.58
CA HIS A 81 13.66 9.14 -3.78
C HIS A 81 12.89 8.85 -5.06
N THR A 82 12.25 7.67 -5.18
CA THR A 82 11.48 7.35 -6.39
C THR A 82 10.27 8.26 -6.58
N ILE A 83 9.63 8.73 -5.49
CA ILE A 83 8.50 9.66 -5.58
C ILE A 83 8.96 11.10 -5.83
N LEU A 84 9.97 11.57 -5.09
CA LEU A 84 10.43 12.95 -5.17
C LEU A 84 11.22 13.23 -6.47
N LYS A 85 12.17 12.36 -6.85
CA LYS A 85 13.02 12.57 -8.03
C LYS A 85 12.25 12.46 -9.35
N ASN A 86 11.28 11.54 -9.41
CA ASN A 86 10.47 11.37 -10.62
C ASN A 86 9.28 12.35 -10.70
N LYS A 87 9.11 13.25 -9.72
CA LYS A 87 8.04 14.28 -9.68
C LYS A 87 6.60 13.75 -9.89
N TYR A 88 6.35 12.45 -9.67
CA TYR A 88 5.06 11.82 -10.00
C TYR A 88 3.88 12.37 -9.16
N ALA A 89 4.07 12.53 -7.85
CA ALA A 89 3.04 12.99 -6.94
C ALA A 89 3.65 13.44 -5.59
N LEU A 90 4.25 14.64 -5.59
CA LEU A 90 4.94 15.21 -4.43
C LEU A 90 4.07 15.23 -3.15
N THR A 91 2.76 15.47 -3.31
CA THR A 91 1.78 15.55 -2.21
C THR A 91 1.56 14.20 -1.50
N CYS A 92 1.87 13.08 -2.15
CA CYS A 92 1.64 11.73 -1.61
C CYS A 92 2.89 11.12 -0.97
N ALA A 93 4.07 11.74 -1.09
CA ALA A 93 5.35 11.18 -0.65
C ALA A 93 5.32 10.77 0.84
N TRP A 94 4.85 11.67 1.70
CA TRP A 94 4.78 11.41 3.14
C TRP A 94 3.71 10.39 3.54
N ALA A 95 2.64 10.26 2.75
CA ALA A 95 1.63 9.23 2.98
C ALA A 95 2.18 7.84 2.61
N ALA A 96 2.95 7.76 1.52
CA ALA A 96 3.61 6.53 1.08
C ALA A 96 4.65 6.04 2.10
N ILE A 97 5.49 6.95 2.61
CA ILE A 97 6.50 6.65 3.64
C ILE A 97 5.83 6.12 4.93
N ARG A 98 4.78 6.80 5.42
CA ARG A 98 4.06 6.35 6.63
C ARG A 98 3.42 4.98 6.45
N ARG A 99 2.82 4.70 5.29
CA ARG A 99 2.24 3.38 4.99
C ARG A 99 3.32 2.30 4.91
N ALA A 100 4.43 2.57 4.23
CA ALA A 100 5.54 1.64 4.15
C ALA A 100 6.14 1.33 5.54
N SER A 101 6.30 2.34 6.40
CA SER A 101 6.76 2.16 7.79
C SER A 101 5.80 1.27 8.59
N ALA A 102 4.48 1.52 8.49
CA ALA A 102 3.47 0.71 9.15
C ALA A 102 3.49 -0.76 8.68
N LEU A 103 3.84 -1.02 7.42
CA LEU A 103 3.99 -2.38 6.90
C LEU A 103 5.25 -3.07 7.44
N HIS A 104 6.40 -2.40 7.49
CA HIS A 104 7.64 -2.96 8.05
C HIS A 104 7.52 -3.23 9.56
N SER A 105 6.69 -2.46 10.27
CA SER A 105 6.44 -2.65 11.71
C SER A 105 5.53 -3.84 12.03
N ARG A 106 4.97 -4.54 11.02
CA ARG A 106 4.15 -5.74 11.25
C ARG A 106 5.06 -6.92 11.59
N LYS A 107 5.35 -7.10 12.88
CA LYS A 107 5.95 -8.34 13.38
C LYS A 107 4.90 -9.46 13.28
N PRO A 108 5.27 -10.70 12.90
CA PRO A 108 4.36 -11.83 12.99
C PRO A 108 3.86 -11.93 14.44
N VAL A 109 2.56 -12.14 14.60
CA VAL A 109 1.96 -12.32 15.93
C VAL A 109 2.67 -13.49 16.59
N MET A 110 3.38 -13.22 17.69
CA MET A 110 3.90 -14.30 18.53
C MET A 110 2.68 -14.98 19.15
N VAL A 111 2.33 -16.15 18.65
CA VAL A 111 1.30 -16.97 19.29
C VAL A 111 1.88 -17.41 20.63
N ASN A 112 1.41 -16.81 21.72
CA ASN A 112 1.76 -17.23 23.07
C ASN A 112 1.21 -18.65 23.29
N ARG A 113 1.99 -19.66 22.90
CA ARG A 113 1.69 -21.05 23.24
C ARG A 113 1.83 -21.17 24.76
N LYS A 114 0.72 -21.45 25.45
CA LYS A 114 0.76 -21.83 26.88
C LYS A 114 1.71 -23.03 27.00
N ARG A 115 2.75 -22.87 27.81
CA ARG A 115 3.73 -23.93 28.07
C ARG A 115 2.99 -25.05 28.82
N THR A 116 2.71 -26.17 28.16
CA THR A 116 2.12 -27.34 28.81
C THR A 116 3.13 -27.91 29.79
N ARG A 117 2.71 -28.13 31.04
CA ARG A 117 3.57 -28.78 32.05
C ARG A 117 3.79 -30.24 31.62
N PRO A 118 5.02 -30.76 31.70
CA PRO A 118 5.26 -32.18 31.44
C PRO A 118 4.49 -33.02 32.48
N THR A 119 3.77 -34.03 32.03
CA THR A 119 3.14 -35.03 32.89
C THR A 119 4.23 -35.91 33.50
N LYS A 120 4.24 -36.04 34.83
CA LYS A 120 5.11 -37.00 35.52
C LYS A 120 4.72 -38.41 35.09
N SER A 121 5.69 -39.16 34.58
CA SER A 121 5.58 -40.61 34.42
C SER A 121 5.58 -41.27 35.80
N SER A 122 4.65 -42.22 35.99
CA SER A 122 4.53 -43.09 37.17
C SER A 122 5.66 -44.09 37.26
#